data_AF-A0A7W0GGT7-F1
#
_entry.id   AF-A0A7W0GGT7-F1
#
_cell.length_a   1.000
_cell.length_b   1.000
_cell.length_c   1.000
_cell.angle_alpha   90.00
_cell.angle_beta   90.00
_cell.angle_gamma   90.00
#
_symmetry.space_group_name_H-M   'P 1'
#
loop_
_entity.id
_entity.type
_entity.pdbx_description
1 polymer ?
#
loop_
_entity_poly.entity_id
_entity_poly.type
_entity_poly.pdbx_seq_one_letter_code
_entity_poly.pdbx_strand_id
1 'polypeptide(L)' 'MADLRPRRSCLAVPGSNPRFLDKAKSLPADQVFLDLEDACAPLAKPGAR' A
#
# COMPACT_ATOMS: atom_id res chain seq x y z
N MET A 1 -20.76 1.81 -21.21
CA MET A 1 -20.46 0.95 -20.04
C MET A 1 -19.26 1.56 -19.34
N ALA A 2 -19.32 1.76 -18.03
CA ALA A 2 -18.14 2.17 -17.28
C ALA A 2 -17.06 1.08 -17.44
N ASP A 3 -15.83 1.49 -17.75
CA ASP A 3 -14.69 0.60 -17.78
C ASP A 3 -14.53 -0.05 -16.39
N LEU A 4 -14.56 -1.39 -16.35
CA LEU A 4 -14.47 -2.14 -15.10
C LEU A 4 -13.02 -2.13 -14.66
N ARG A 5 -12.70 -1.38 -13.59
CA ARG A 5 -11.39 -1.46 -12.94
C ARG A 5 -11.26 -2.81 -12.24
N PRO A 6 -10.37 -3.72 -12.68
CA PRO A 6 -10.17 -5.00 -12.02
C PRO A 6 -9.70 -4.79 -10.57
N ARG A 7 -10.12 -5.65 -9.65
CA ARG A 7 -9.69 -5.68 -8.23
C ARG A 7 -9.32 -7.10 -7.82
N ARG A 8 -8.50 -7.75 -8.65
CA ARG A 8 -8.11 -9.16 -8.49
C ARG A 8 -6.97 -9.33 -7.50
N SER A 9 -6.19 -8.27 -7.27
CA SER A 9 -5.08 -8.24 -6.32
C SER A 9 -5.07 -6.94 -5.52
N CYS A 10 -4.78 -7.07 -4.22
CA CYS A 10 -4.60 -5.95 -3.29
C CYS A 10 -3.26 -6.11 -2.57
N LEU A 11 -2.31 -5.23 -2.86
CA LEU A 11 -0.99 -5.22 -2.26
C LEU A 11 -1.01 -4.33 -1.02
N ALA A 12 -0.98 -4.93 0.16
CA ALA A 12 -0.79 -4.21 1.42
C ALA A 12 0.67 -3.75 1.57
N VAL A 13 0.87 -2.48 1.90
CA VAL A 13 2.19 -1.85 2.02
C VAL A 13 2.25 -1.02 3.30
N PRO A 14 3.20 -1.27 4.22
CA PRO A 14 3.35 -0.45 5.43
C PRO A 14 3.73 0.98 5.07
N GLY A 15 2.97 1.96 5.56
CA GLY A 15 3.26 3.37 5.35
C GLY A 15 4.58 3.85 5.95
N SER A 16 5.14 3.10 6.91
CA SER A 16 6.41 3.43 7.56
C SER A 16 7.66 3.05 6.74
N ASN A 17 7.52 2.47 5.55
CA ASN A 17 8.67 2.01 4.75
C ASN A 17 8.71 2.62 3.33
N PRO A 18 9.44 3.73 3.14
CA PRO A 18 9.56 4.41 1.85
C PRO A 18 10.02 3.51 0.70
N ARG A 19 10.95 2.58 0.96
CA ARG A 19 11.44 1.63 -0.06
C ARG A 19 10.32 0.73 -0.59
N PHE A 20 9.38 0.33 0.27
CA PHE A 20 8.26 -0.50 -0.15
C PHE A 20 7.21 0.31 -0.91
N LEU A 21 6.97 1.55 -0.49
CA LEU A 21 6.08 2.48 -1.19
C LEU A 21 6.57 2.78 -2.61
N ASP A 22 7.87 3.03 -2.79
CA ASP A 22 8.43 3.28 -4.11
C ASP A 22 8.35 2.06 -5.02
N LYS A 23 8.58 0.87 -4.48
CA LYS A 23 8.42 -0.38 -5.25
C LYS A 23 6.96 -0.66 -5.60
N ALA A 24 6.02 -0.39 -4.70
CA ALA A 24 4.60 -0.68 -4.92
C ALA A 24 4.02 0.03 -6.15
N LYS A 25 4.51 1.24 -6.46
CA LYS A 25 4.10 2.03 -7.63
C LYS A 25 4.34 1.31 -8.98
N SER A 26 5.30 0.38 -9.04
CA SER A 26 5.69 -0.29 -10.28
C SER A 26 5.30 -1.76 -10.34
N LEU A 27 4.67 -2.32 -9.29
CA LEU A 27 4.28 -3.73 -9.26
C LEU A 27 2.93 -3.94 -9.96
N PRO A 28 2.69 -5.12 -10.58
CA PRO A 28 1.45 -5.42 -11.28
C PRO A 28 0.32 -5.79 -10.31
N ALA A 29 0.02 -4.91 -9.35
CA ALA A 29 -1.10 -5.02 -8.44
C ALA A 29 -2.26 -4.14 -8.94
N ASP A 30 -3.48 -4.68 -8.90
CA ASP A 30 -4.68 -3.92 -9.29
C ASP A 30 -4.97 -2.81 -8.25
N GLN A 31 -4.60 -3.04 -6.98
CA GLN A 31 -4.76 -2.10 -5.89
C GLN A 31 -3.53 -2.10 -4.96
N VAL A 32 -3.21 -0.93 -4.43
CA VAL A 32 -2.23 -0.76 -3.34
C VAL A 32 -2.97 -0.24 -2.12
N PHE A 33 -2.83 -0.94 -1.00
CA PHE A 33 -3.39 -0.55 0.29
C PHE A 33 -2.26 -0.02 1.18
N LEU A 34 -2.30 1.28 1.46
CA LEU A 34 -1.38 1.93 2.39
C LEU A 34 -1.81 1.61 3.82
N ASP A 35 -1.05 0.73 4.48
CA ASP A 35 -1.35 0.28 5.83
C ASP A 35 -0.66 1.16 6.87
N LEU A 36 -1.46 1.84 7.69
CA LEU A 36 -1.03 2.68 8.81
C LEU A 36 -1.27 2.03 10.17
N GLU A 37 -1.80 0.80 10.16
CA GLU A 37 -2.21 0.04 11.33
C GLU A 37 -1.17 -1.03 11.66
N ASP A 38 -1.45 -2.31 11.45
CA ASP A 38 -0.71 -3.41 12.04
C ASP A 38 0.60 -3.73 11.32
N ALA A 39 0.73 -3.33 10.05
CA ALA A 39 2.03 -3.40 9.37
C ALA A 39 3.01 -2.31 9.83
N CYS A 40 2.56 -1.32 10.62
CA CYS A 40 3.40 -0.27 11.18
C CYS A 40 3.65 -0.50 12.68
N ALA A 41 4.93 -0.62 13.07
CA ALA A 41 5.30 -0.64 14.49
C ALA A 41 4.75 0.61 15.22
N PRO A 42 4.31 0.52 16.50
CA PRO A 42 3.65 1.64 17.18
C PRO A 42 4.42 2.97 17.13
N LEU A 43 5.75 2.91 17.30
CA LEU A 43 6.64 4.08 17.24
C LEU A 43 6.80 4.65 15.83
N ALA A 44 6.53 3.87 14.79
CA ALA A 44 6.65 4.28 13.39
C ALA A 44 5.35 4.87 12.83
N LYS A 45 4.20 4.65 13.49
CA LYS A 45 2.88 5.16 13.05
C LYS A 45 2.82 6.68 12.84
N PRO A 46 3.51 7.54 13.63
CA PRO A 46 3.55 8.98 13.36
C PRO A 46 4.26 9.33 12.05
N GLY A 47 5.37 8.65 11.73
CA GLY A 47 6.15 8.88 10.51
C GLY A 47 5.58 8.20 9.25
N ALA A 48 4.51 7.42 9.40
CA ALA A 48 3.86 6.70 8.30
C ALA A 48 2.75 7.50 7.59
N ARG A 49 2.35 8.65 8.15
CA ARG A 49 1.15 9.44 7.74
C ARG A 49 1.48 10.58 6.80
#